data_AF-A0A6J2KFL5-F1
#
_entry.id   AF-A0A6J2KFL5-F1
#
_cell.length_a   1.000
_cell.length_b   1.000
_cell.length_c   1.000
_cell.angle_alpha   90.00
_cell.angle_beta   90.00
_cell.angle_gamma   90.00
#
_symmetry.space_group_name_H-M   'P 1'
#
loop_
_entity.id
_entity.type
_entity.pdbx_description
1 polymer ?
#
loop_
_entity_poly.entity_id
_entity_poly.type
_entity_poly.pdbx_seq_one_letter_code
_entity_poly.pdbx_strand_id
1 'polypeptide(L)'
;MYAGGNSVKEIFTELFSSKSNAVLDLLDRFHFEVDSVIKTVDISSLSLIDKSLLNEIQKYENDINVQIRFGSALSDIQCCIRDANFRQHVICVEYKSYQKLLVKSTQLPHAGSLEREYNNLDEIVTTFREFILDLTPYFHQLELIDRNCTVKEPRNPSFKDDYRKILIDDRIWLHVEVTSEGLANNLHLIGQSEFWQNKLQDGLINWDHDRDIIENISQIFDIEVFPQCERSQNTDIGNETDSQVCSICLCVELPDVQGVPQPLCSNISCGAYFHRTCLHMWLVTSARNRPQTFGVASGSCPSCLQAISCNEKEI
;
A
#
# COMPACT_ATOMS: atom_id res chain seq x y z
N MET A 1 -12.48 -31.39 24.53
CA MET A 1 -11.56 -31.49 25.69
C MET A 1 -10.19 -31.79 25.12
N TYR A 2 -9.28 -30.83 25.16
CA TYR A 2 -7.92 -30.98 24.64
C TYR A 2 -7.17 -32.00 25.50
N ALA A 3 -6.77 -33.11 24.92
CA ALA A 3 -5.79 -34.00 25.54
C ALA A 3 -4.45 -33.24 25.57
N GLY A 4 -3.99 -32.89 26.75
CA GLY A 4 -2.68 -32.26 26.94
C GLY A 4 -1.60 -33.24 26.51
N GLY A 5 -0.89 -32.92 25.43
CA GLY A 5 0.35 -33.60 25.10
C GLY A 5 1.40 -33.22 26.15
N ASN A 6 2.01 -34.22 26.79
CA ASN A 6 3.16 -34.00 27.67
C ASN A 6 4.23 -33.22 26.89
N SER A 7 4.84 -32.22 27.53
CA SER A 7 5.94 -31.50 26.88
C SER A 7 7.09 -32.47 26.63
N VAL A 8 7.89 -32.24 25.57
CA VAL A 8 9.08 -33.06 25.25
C VAL A 8 9.98 -33.23 26.49
N LYS A 9 10.01 -32.22 27.36
CA LYS A 9 10.78 -32.24 28.61
C LYS A 9 10.26 -33.26 29.64
N GLU A 10 8.96 -33.47 29.71
CA GLU A 10 8.32 -34.45 30.61
C GLU A 10 8.56 -35.89 30.11
N ILE A 11 8.45 -36.11 28.80
CA ILE A 11 8.72 -37.40 28.15
C ILE A 11 10.17 -37.84 28.40
N PHE A 12 11.13 -36.92 28.22
CA PHE A 12 12.53 -37.19 28.53
C PHE A 12 12.73 -37.47 30.02
N THR A 13 12.03 -36.77 30.91
CA THR A 13 12.15 -37.00 32.36
C THR A 13 11.61 -38.39 32.76
N GLU A 14 10.54 -38.88 32.13
CA GLU A 14 9.99 -40.23 32.35
C GLU A 14 10.82 -41.36 31.70
N LEU A 15 11.47 -41.10 30.56
CA LEU A 15 12.34 -42.08 29.90
C LEU A 15 13.56 -42.43 30.78
N PHE A 16 14.13 -41.44 31.47
CA PHE A 16 15.36 -41.58 32.26
C PHE A 16 15.14 -41.73 33.79
N SER A 17 13.89 -41.81 34.28
CA SER A 17 13.60 -41.89 35.72
C SER A 17 13.65 -43.30 36.33
N SER A 18 13.67 -44.36 35.52
CA SER A 18 13.67 -45.74 36.01
C SER A 18 15.10 -46.29 36.23
N LYS A 19 15.31 -47.04 37.31
CA LYS A 19 16.62 -47.63 37.70
C LYS A 19 17.01 -48.88 36.87
N SER A 20 16.41 -49.08 35.70
CA SER A 20 16.68 -50.22 34.80
C SER A 20 17.66 -49.79 33.71
N ASN A 21 18.96 -50.06 33.92
CA ASN A 21 20.05 -49.63 33.03
C ASN A 21 20.34 -50.65 31.90
N ALA A 22 19.34 -51.02 31.11
CA ALA A 22 19.58 -51.70 29.84
C ALA A 22 19.34 -50.72 28.69
N VAL A 23 20.40 -50.37 27.95
CA VAL A 23 20.33 -49.42 26.82
C VAL A 23 19.30 -49.84 25.77
N LEU A 24 19.10 -51.15 25.59
CA LEU A 24 18.10 -51.70 24.66
C LEU A 24 16.66 -51.38 25.09
N ASP A 25 16.33 -51.52 26.38
CA ASP A 25 14.99 -51.20 26.91
C ASP A 25 14.69 -49.70 26.79
N LEU A 26 15.72 -48.86 26.91
CA LEU A 26 15.61 -47.42 26.73
C LEU A 26 15.42 -47.03 25.26
N LEU A 27 16.08 -47.73 24.33
CA LEU A 27 15.91 -47.54 22.88
C LEU A 27 14.53 -48.00 22.41
N ASP A 28 14.02 -49.12 22.93
CA ASP A 28 12.68 -49.62 22.59
C ASP A 28 11.58 -48.67 23.08
N ARG A 29 11.72 -48.13 24.30
CA ARG A 29 10.79 -47.11 24.83
C ARG A 29 10.88 -45.79 24.06
N PHE A 30 12.09 -45.36 23.70
CA PHE A 30 12.27 -44.16 22.88
C PHE A 30 11.64 -44.36 21.49
N HIS A 31 11.84 -45.51 20.86
CA HIS A 31 11.24 -45.82 19.56
C HIS A 31 9.71 -45.85 19.65
N PHE A 32 9.14 -46.43 20.72
CA PHE A 32 7.69 -46.45 20.93
C PHE A 32 7.08 -45.05 21.10
N GLU A 33 7.70 -44.21 21.92
CA GLU A 33 7.23 -42.83 22.15
C GLU A 33 7.37 -41.96 20.90
N VAL A 34 8.50 -42.08 20.17
CA VAL A 34 8.69 -41.37 18.90
C VAL A 34 7.67 -41.84 17.84
N ASP A 35 7.43 -43.14 17.71
CA ASP A 35 6.41 -43.66 16.78
C ASP A 35 4.99 -43.21 17.16
N SER A 36 4.69 -43.14 18.46
CA SER A 36 3.40 -42.67 18.98
C SER A 36 3.18 -41.18 18.66
N VAL A 37 4.21 -40.35 18.83
CA VAL A 37 4.18 -38.92 18.50
C VAL A 37 4.11 -38.72 16.97
N ILE A 38 4.89 -39.47 16.17
CA ILE A 38 4.86 -39.35 14.71
C ILE A 38 3.51 -39.78 14.13
N LYS A 39 2.88 -40.83 14.68
CA LYS A 39 1.55 -41.29 14.25
C LYS A 39 0.40 -40.37 14.66
N THR A 40 0.61 -39.52 15.67
CA THR A 40 -0.40 -38.54 16.14
C THR A 40 -0.29 -37.18 15.46
N VAL A 41 0.82 -36.90 14.76
CA VAL A 41 0.91 -35.76 13.84
C VAL A 41 0.14 -36.12 12.58
N ASP A 42 -1.11 -35.66 12.49
CA ASP A 42 -1.87 -35.70 11.26
C ASP A 42 -1.10 -34.91 10.20
N ILE A 43 -0.52 -35.60 9.21
CA ILE A 43 0.29 -35.00 8.13
C ILE A 43 -0.53 -33.93 7.39
N SER A 44 -1.87 -34.06 7.40
CA SER A 44 -2.84 -33.10 6.87
C SER A 44 -2.82 -31.73 7.57
N SER A 45 -2.29 -31.66 8.80
CA SER A 45 -2.15 -30.44 9.61
C SER A 45 -0.78 -29.77 9.49
N LEU A 46 0.16 -30.39 8.79
CA LEU A 46 1.48 -29.82 8.56
C LEU A 46 1.39 -28.83 7.39
N SER A 47 1.73 -27.57 7.65
CA SER A 47 1.93 -26.51 6.65
C SER A 47 3.22 -26.73 5.84
N LEU A 48 3.56 -27.99 5.54
CA LEU A 48 4.70 -28.34 4.74
C LEU A 48 4.31 -28.19 3.26
N ILE A 49 5.22 -27.62 2.49
CA ILE A 49 5.07 -27.50 1.04
C ILE A 49 4.98 -28.91 0.47
N ASP A 50 3.87 -29.20 -0.20
CA ASP A 50 3.66 -30.48 -0.82
C ASP A 50 4.31 -30.55 -2.23
N LYS A 51 4.41 -31.77 -2.76
CA LYS A 51 4.97 -32.03 -4.10
C LYS A 51 4.11 -31.41 -5.22
N SER A 52 2.82 -31.21 -5.00
CA SER A 52 1.91 -30.63 -6.00
C SER A 52 2.24 -29.15 -6.25
N LEU A 53 2.47 -28.38 -5.18
CA LEU A 53 2.89 -26.98 -5.29
C LEU A 53 4.23 -26.87 -6.02
N LEU A 54 5.20 -27.73 -5.70
CA LEU A 54 6.50 -27.76 -6.40
C LEU A 54 6.34 -28.05 -7.90
N ASN A 55 5.46 -28.98 -8.28
CA ASN A 55 5.17 -29.26 -9.68
C ASN A 55 4.47 -28.07 -10.38
N GLU A 56 3.61 -27.34 -9.67
CA GLU A 56 3.00 -26.11 -10.20
C GLU A 56 4.04 -25.03 -10.46
N ILE A 57 4.97 -24.83 -9.52
CA ILE A 57 6.06 -23.87 -9.64
C ILE A 57 6.95 -24.19 -10.85
N GLN A 58 7.27 -25.48 -11.06
CA GLN A 58 8.06 -25.92 -12.22
C GLN A 58 7.46 -25.53 -13.57
N LYS A 59 6.13 -25.39 -13.67
CA LYS A 59 5.48 -24.94 -14.93
C LYS A 59 5.93 -23.53 -15.33
N TYR A 60 6.28 -22.70 -14.36
CA TYR A 60 6.66 -21.31 -14.57
C TYR A 60 8.18 -21.10 -14.70
N GLU A 61 9.00 -22.16 -14.59
CA GLU A 61 10.46 -22.05 -14.70
C GLU A 61 10.92 -21.45 -16.04
N ASN A 62 10.17 -21.71 -17.11
CA ASN A 62 10.45 -21.21 -18.46
C ASN A 62 9.52 -20.07 -18.91
N ASP A 63 8.59 -19.62 -18.07
CA ASP A 63 7.69 -18.50 -18.41
C ASP A 63 8.42 -17.18 -18.15
N ILE A 64 8.74 -16.44 -19.22
CA ILE A 64 9.45 -15.16 -19.12
C ILE A 64 8.60 -14.05 -18.47
N ASN A 65 7.28 -14.22 -18.45
CA ASN A 65 6.33 -13.23 -17.96
C ASN A 65 5.81 -13.56 -16.55
N VAL A 66 6.14 -14.73 -15.99
CA VAL A 66 5.78 -15.08 -14.62
C VAL A 66 6.99 -15.58 -13.88
N GLN A 67 7.29 -14.92 -12.76
CA GLN A 67 8.35 -15.33 -11.85
C GLN A 67 7.77 -15.62 -10.48
N ILE A 68 8.04 -16.81 -9.96
CA ILE A 68 7.67 -17.21 -8.59
C ILE A 68 8.89 -17.06 -7.68
N ARG A 69 8.74 -16.35 -6.55
CA ARG A 69 9.78 -16.16 -5.53
C ARG A 69 9.28 -16.62 -4.17
N PHE A 70 10.20 -16.99 -3.27
CA PHE A 70 9.86 -17.47 -1.93
C PHE A 70 10.44 -16.57 -0.84
N GLY A 71 9.67 -16.39 0.23
CA GLY A 71 10.15 -15.86 1.49
C GLY A 71 10.97 -16.88 2.28
N SER A 72 11.51 -16.45 3.41
CA SER A 72 12.40 -17.28 4.25
C SER A 72 11.74 -18.51 4.85
N ALA A 73 10.42 -18.49 5.04
CA ALA A 73 9.64 -19.61 5.57
C ALA A 73 9.15 -20.59 4.48
N LEU A 74 9.40 -20.27 3.20
CA LEU A 74 8.90 -20.97 2.00
C LEU A 74 7.36 -21.05 1.87
N SER A 75 6.60 -20.79 2.94
CA SER A 75 5.14 -20.61 2.92
C SER A 75 4.71 -19.28 2.31
N ASP A 76 5.59 -18.28 2.32
CA ASP A 76 5.36 -16.98 1.67
C ASP A 76 5.84 -17.04 0.23
N ILE A 77 4.93 -16.81 -0.71
CA ILE A 77 5.15 -16.90 -2.14
C ILE A 77 4.87 -15.53 -2.75
N GLN A 78 5.76 -15.05 -3.62
CA GLN A 78 5.49 -13.89 -4.46
C GLN A 78 5.33 -14.36 -5.90
N CYS A 79 4.16 -14.11 -6.45
CA CYS A 79 3.89 -14.25 -7.87
C CYS A 79 4.11 -12.90 -8.55
N CYS A 80 5.17 -12.80 -9.34
CA CYS A 80 5.48 -11.61 -10.13
C CYS A 80 5.02 -11.81 -11.57
N ILE A 81 4.00 -11.07 -11.99
CA ILE A 81 3.43 -11.13 -13.34
C ILE A 81 3.91 -9.90 -14.11
N ARG A 82 4.48 -10.11 -15.29
CA ARG A 82 4.87 -9.06 -16.21
C ARG A 82 3.81 -8.90 -17.31
N ASP A 83 3.36 -7.67 -17.54
CA ASP A 83 2.41 -7.36 -18.60
C ASP A 83 3.08 -7.03 -19.94
N ALA A 84 2.26 -6.71 -20.95
CA ALA A 84 2.73 -6.39 -22.30
C ALA A 84 3.58 -5.12 -22.38
N ASN A 85 3.46 -4.21 -21.42
CA ASN A 85 4.25 -2.98 -21.31
C ASN A 85 5.50 -3.19 -20.43
N PHE A 86 5.84 -4.44 -20.10
CA PHE A 86 6.96 -4.84 -19.26
C PHE A 86 6.86 -4.35 -17.80
N ARG A 87 5.68 -3.93 -17.35
CA ARG A 87 5.43 -3.56 -15.95
C ARG A 87 5.35 -4.83 -15.12
N GLN A 88 5.93 -4.80 -13.94
CA GLN A 88 5.98 -5.95 -13.04
C GLN A 88 4.97 -5.76 -11.90
N HIS A 89 4.04 -6.69 -11.77
CA HIS A 89 2.97 -6.70 -10.79
C HIS A 89 3.22 -7.82 -9.78
N VAL A 90 3.30 -7.47 -8.49
CA VAL A 90 3.62 -8.44 -7.42
C VAL A 90 2.37 -8.80 -6.63
N ILE A 91 2.07 -10.09 -6.58
CA ILE A 91 1.00 -10.68 -5.78
C ILE A 91 1.65 -11.53 -4.68
N CYS A 92 1.40 -11.17 -3.42
CA CYS A 92 1.89 -11.90 -2.26
C CYS A 92 0.86 -12.95 -1.83
N VAL A 93 1.28 -14.20 -1.79
CA VAL A 93 0.45 -15.37 -1.55
C VAL A 93 1.02 -16.13 -0.35
N GLU A 94 0.16 -16.55 0.57
CA GLU A 94 0.51 -17.42 1.69
C GLU A 94 -0.02 -18.83 1.42
N TYR A 95 0.88 -19.82 1.43
CA TYR A 95 0.50 -21.22 1.42
C TYR A 95 0.04 -21.65 2.82
N LYS A 96 -1.22 -22.05 2.93
CA LYS A 96 -1.82 -22.51 4.20
C LYS A 96 -1.73 -24.03 4.34
N SER A 97 -2.14 -24.75 3.30
CA SER A 97 -2.20 -26.20 3.24
C SER A 97 -2.37 -26.66 1.79
N TYR A 98 -2.43 -27.97 1.57
CA TYR A 98 -2.74 -28.56 0.26
C TYR A 98 -3.94 -27.86 -0.39
N GLN A 99 -3.75 -27.43 -1.64
CA GLN A 99 -4.74 -26.69 -2.45
C GLN A 99 -5.33 -25.46 -1.75
N LYS A 100 -4.56 -24.80 -0.89
CA LYS A 100 -5.04 -23.65 -0.12
C LYS A 100 -4.00 -22.53 -0.11
N LEU A 101 -4.11 -21.67 -1.11
CA LEU A 101 -3.27 -20.49 -1.30
C LEU A 101 -4.08 -19.23 -1.03
N LEU A 102 -3.63 -18.38 -0.11
CA LEU A 102 -4.32 -17.16 0.30
C LEU A 102 -3.60 -15.94 -0.25
N VAL A 103 -4.29 -15.07 -1.00
CA VAL A 103 -3.69 -13.80 -1.44
C VAL A 103 -3.69 -12.80 -0.29
N LYS A 104 -2.49 -12.46 0.21
CA LYS A 104 -2.29 -11.59 1.38
C LYS A 104 -2.24 -10.12 1.01
N SER A 105 -1.61 -9.79 -0.11
CA SER A 105 -1.46 -8.40 -0.57
C SER A 105 -1.08 -8.34 -2.04
N THR A 106 -1.34 -7.18 -2.64
CA THR A 106 -1.01 -6.85 -4.03
C THR A 106 -0.72 -5.36 -4.16
N GLN A 107 -0.06 -4.99 -5.26
CA GLN A 107 0.20 -3.60 -5.67
C GLN A 107 -0.84 -3.08 -6.67
N LEU A 108 -1.98 -3.75 -6.79
CA LEU A 108 -3.07 -3.40 -7.70
C LEU A 108 -4.20 -2.67 -6.95
N PRO A 109 -4.92 -1.76 -7.62
CA PRO A 109 -6.03 -1.05 -7.00
C PRO A 109 -7.23 -1.99 -6.83
N HIS A 110 -8.08 -1.72 -5.84
CA HIS A 110 -9.40 -2.36 -5.68
C HIS A 110 -9.43 -3.89 -5.87
N ALA A 111 -8.37 -4.60 -5.48
CA ALA A 111 -8.28 -6.03 -5.72
C ALA A 111 -9.29 -6.77 -4.83
N GLY A 112 -10.51 -6.99 -5.33
CA GLY A 112 -11.57 -7.78 -4.68
C GLY A 112 -11.20 -9.25 -4.43
N SER A 113 -10.00 -9.64 -4.85
CA SER A 113 -9.36 -10.93 -4.62
C SER A 113 -8.42 -10.93 -3.40
N LEU A 114 -8.31 -9.82 -2.66
CA LEU A 114 -7.59 -9.79 -1.39
C LEU A 114 -8.28 -10.70 -0.38
N GLU A 115 -7.51 -11.48 0.38
CA GLU A 115 -7.99 -12.50 1.32
C GLU A 115 -8.81 -13.63 0.69
N ARG A 116 -8.82 -13.73 -0.65
CA ARG A 116 -9.43 -14.86 -1.35
C ARG A 116 -8.50 -16.07 -1.33
N GLU A 117 -9.10 -17.24 -1.11
CA GLU A 117 -8.45 -18.54 -1.20
C GLU A 117 -8.53 -19.08 -2.64
N TYR A 118 -7.42 -19.65 -3.10
CA TYR A 118 -7.24 -20.25 -4.41
C TYR A 118 -6.73 -21.68 -4.26
N ASN A 119 -7.07 -22.54 -5.23
CA ASN A 119 -6.72 -23.95 -5.14
C ASN A 119 -5.31 -24.25 -5.63
N ASN A 120 -4.75 -23.39 -6.48
CA ASN A 120 -3.45 -23.59 -7.11
C ASN A 120 -2.91 -22.25 -7.66
N LEU A 121 -1.61 -22.22 -7.98
CA LEU A 121 -0.94 -21.03 -8.51
C LEU A 121 -1.44 -20.64 -9.90
N ASP A 122 -1.92 -21.60 -10.70
CA ASP A 122 -2.43 -21.36 -12.05
C ASP A 122 -3.72 -20.53 -12.06
N GLU A 123 -4.62 -20.81 -11.11
CA GLU A 123 -5.84 -20.04 -10.88
C GLU A 123 -5.50 -18.59 -10.49
N ILE A 124 -4.50 -18.40 -9.61
CA ILE A 124 -4.02 -17.06 -9.23
C ILE A 124 -3.44 -16.34 -10.45
N VAL A 125 -2.48 -16.95 -11.14
CA VAL A 125 -1.79 -16.35 -12.28
C VAL A 125 -2.79 -15.96 -13.38
N THR A 126 -3.72 -16.84 -13.71
CA THR A 126 -4.73 -16.60 -14.75
C THR A 126 -5.65 -15.45 -14.34
N THR A 127 -6.21 -15.50 -13.12
CA THR A 127 -7.11 -14.46 -12.61
C THR A 127 -6.43 -13.08 -12.61
N PHE A 128 -5.20 -13.00 -12.12
CA PHE A 128 -4.49 -11.72 -12.03
C PHE A 128 -3.98 -11.25 -13.40
N ARG A 129 -3.65 -12.14 -14.34
CA ARG A 129 -3.32 -11.73 -15.71
C ARG A 129 -4.48 -11.03 -16.40
N GLU A 130 -5.69 -11.59 -16.28
CA GLU A 130 -6.91 -10.97 -16.83
C GLU A 130 -7.17 -9.62 -16.17
N PHE A 131 -7.10 -9.56 -14.84
CA PHE A 131 -7.29 -8.31 -14.10
C PHE A 131 -6.25 -7.23 -14.44
N ILE A 132 -4.98 -7.60 -14.59
CA ILE A 132 -3.90 -6.69 -15.01
C ILE A 132 -4.15 -6.18 -16.44
N LEU A 133 -4.63 -7.04 -17.33
CA LEU A 133 -4.96 -6.66 -18.70
C LEU A 133 -6.06 -5.60 -18.72
N ASP A 134 -7.12 -5.79 -17.93
CA ASP A 134 -8.23 -4.83 -17.81
C ASP A 134 -7.78 -3.47 -17.27
N LEU A 135 -6.78 -3.45 -16.39
CA LEU A 135 -6.20 -2.23 -15.80
C LEU A 135 -5.19 -1.51 -16.71
N THR A 136 -4.98 -1.97 -17.95
CA THR A 136 -4.02 -1.34 -18.87
C THR A 136 -4.23 0.17 -19.04
N PRO A 137 -5.48 0.68 -19.24
CA PRO A 137 -5.74 2.12 -19.34
C PRO A 137 -5.42 2.88 -18.03
N TYR A 138 -5.76 2.29 -16.88
CA TYR A 138 -5.46 2.87 -15.56
C TYR A 138 -3.95 3.06 -15.35
N PHE A 139 -3.15 2.04 -15.61
CA PHE A 139 -1.70 2.14 -15.49
C PHE A 139 -1.13 3.20 -16.43
N HIS A 140 -1.65 3.27 -17.66
CA HIS A 140 -1.23 4.25 -18.65
C HIS A 140 -1.41 5.69 -18.15
N GLN A 141 -2.59 6.02 -17.61
CA GLN A 141 -2.85 7.36 -17.09
C GLN A 141 -1.95 7.72 -15.90
N LEU A 142 -1.75 6.79 -14.95
CA LEU A 142 -0.86 7.04 -13.81
C LEU A 142 0.59 7.26 -14.27
N GLU A 143 1.09 6.45 -15.20
CA GLU A 143 2.43 6.61 -15.75
C GLU A 143 2.62 7.94 -16.49
N LEU A 144 1.59 8.41 -17.20
CA LEU A 144 1.62 9.73 -17.83
C LEU A 144 1.68 10.85 -16.79
N ILE A 145 0.89 10.76 -15.72
CA ILE A 145 0.94 11.75 -14.63
C ILE A 145 2.32 11.70 -13.95
N ASP A 146 2.80 10.52 -13.56
CA ASP A 146 4.06 10.32 -12.85
C ASP A 146 5.29 10.80 -13.66
N ARG A 147 5.23 10.69 -14.99
CA ARG A 147 6.30 11.13 -15.89
C ARG A 147 6.30 12.64 -16.14
N ASN A 148 5.12 13.27 -16.20
CA ASN A 148 5.00 14.66 -16.64
C ASN A 148 4.83 15.65 -15.47
N CYS A 149 4.38 15.20 -14.29
CA CYS A 149 4.10 16.06 -13.15
C CYS A 149 5.07 15.87 -11.99
N THR A 150 5.19 16.90 -11.14
CA THR A 150 5.73 16.71 -9.79
C THR A 150 4.64 16.18 -8.87
N VAL A 151 4.67 14.87 -8.60
CA VAL A 151 3.81 14.21 -7.61
C VAL A 151 4.33 14.51 -6.20
N LYS A 152 3.48 15.14 -5.37
CA LYS A 152 3.74 15.42 -3.95
C LYS A 152 3.25 14.31 -3.04
N GLU A 153 2.17 13.63 -3.42
CA GLU A 153 1.60 12.51 -2.66
C GLU A 153 0.93 11.51 -3.61
N PRO A 154 1.10 10.19 -3.40
CA PRO A 154 2.06 9.57 -2.49
C PRO A 154 3.52 9.86 -2.88
N ARG A 155 4.44 9.88 -1.90
CA ARG A 155 5.87 10.16 -2.15
C ARG A 155 6.55 9.07 -2.99
N ASN A 156 6.16 7.82 -2.76
CA ASN A 156 6.59 6.65 -3.49
C ASN A 156 5.36 6.03 -4.18
N PRO A 157 4.92 6.59 -5.31
CA PRO A 157 3.71 6.13 -5.99
C PRO A 157 3.82 4.68 -6.42
N SER A 158 2.73 3.94 -6.22
CA SER A 158 2.52 2.60 -6.74
C SER A 158 1.20 2.53 -7.51
N PHE A 159 0.97 1.42 -8.22
CA PHE A 159 -0.32 1.16 -8.87
C PHE A 159 -1.43 0.74 -7.88
N LYS A 160 -1.13 0.64 -6.59
CA LYS A 160 -2.16 0.48 -5.56
C LYS A 160 -2.79 1.83 -5.21
N ASP A 161 -2.02 2.89 -5.38
CA ASP A 161 -2.44 4.25 -5.12
C ASP A 161 -3.16 4.76 -6.38
N ASP A 162 -4.48 4.83 -6.31
CA ASP A 162 -5.38 5.27 -7.37
C ASP A 162 -5.47 6.79 -7.52
N TYR A 163 -4.66 7.53 -6.77
CA TYR A 163 -4.63 8.99 -6.81
C TYR A 163 -3.21 9.56 -6.90
N ARG A 164 -3.12 10.80 -7.37
CA ARG A 164 -1.91 11.63 -7.34
C ARG A 164 -2.26 13.05 -6.92
N LYS A 165 -1.49 13.60 -5.98
CA LYS A 165 -1.48 15.03 -5.67
C LYS A 165 -0.33 15.67 -6.41
N ILE A 166 -0.63 16.41 -7.46
CA ILE A 166 0.37 17.02 -8.34
C ILE A 166 0.51 18.51 -8.08
N LEU A 167 1.73 19.03 -8.23
CA LEU A 167 2.02 20.46 -8.12
C LEU A 167 1.51 21.20 -9.36
N ILE A 168 0.60 22.17 -9.18
CA ILE A 168 0.10 23.07 -10.23
C ILE A 168 0.86 24.40 -10.18
N ASP A 169 1.02 24.94 -8.98
CA ASP A 169 1.75 26.18 -8.69
C ASP A 169 2.32 26.09 -7.25
N ASP A 170 3.19 27.00 -6.83
CA ASP A 170 4.01 26.95 -5.59
C ASP A 170 3.29 26.29 -4.38
N ARG A 171 2.11 26.82 -4.04
CA ARG A 171 1.30 26.37 -2.90
C ARG A 171 -0.06 25.80 -3.30
N ILE A 172 -0.20 25.39 -4.56
CA ILE A 172 -1.45 24.92 -5.15
C ILE A 172 -1.21 23.56 -5.77
N TRP A 173 -1.82 22.54 -5.18
CA TRP A 173 -1.75 21.18 -5.67
C TRP A 173 -3.12 20.78 -6.22
N LEU A 174 -3.14 19.78 -7.10
CA LEU A 174 -4.35 19.16 -7.60
C LEU A 174 -4.36 17.70 -7.19
N HIS A 175 -5.41 17.28 -6.49
CA HIS A 175 -5.73 15.88 -6.29
C HIS A 175 -6.41 15.35 -7.54
N VAL A 176 -5.95 14.20 -8.02
CA VAL A 176 -6.46 13.52 -9.21
C VAL A 176 -6.60 12.05 -8.87
N GLU A 177 -7.81 11.51 -8.90
CA GLU A 177 -8.03 10.05 -8.84
C GLU A 177 -8.21 9.49 -10.25
N VAL A 178 -7.81 8.23 -10.43
CA VAL A 178 -7.94 7.50 -11.69
C VAL A 178 -8.73 6.22 -11.41
N THR A 179 -9.85 6.05 -12.10
CA THR A 179 -10.66 4.83 -11.98
C THR A 179 -9.96 3.64 -12.66
N SER A 180 -10.39 2.41 -12.34
CA SER A 180 -9.86 1.19 -12.95
C SER A 180 -9.96 1.19 -14.49
N GLU A 181 -10.92 1.92 -15.05
CA GLU A 181 -11.11 2.10 -16.50
C GLU A 181 -10.17 3.15 -17.11
N GLY A 182 -9.34 3.81 -16.31
CA GLY A 182 -8.44 4.87 -16.75
C GLY A 182 -9.12 6.23 -16.93
N LEU A 183 -10.23 6.49 -16.23
CA LEU A 183 -10.92 7.78 -16.28
C LEU A 183 -10.55 8.63 -15.07
N ALA A 184 -10.57 9.96 -15.25
CA ALA A 184 -10.36 10.88 -14.15
C ALA A 184 -11.56 10.89 -13.21
N ASN A 185 -11.31 10.83 -11.91
CA ASN A 185 -12.31 10.91 -10.85
C ASN A 185 -11.83 11.87 -9.75
N ASN A 186 -12.77 12.41 -8.98
CA ASN A 186 -12.53 13.27 -7.83
C ASN A 186 -11.38 14.29 -8.00
N LEU A 187 -11.52 15.25 -8.93
CA LEU A 187 -10.53 16.29 -9.12
C LEU A 187 -10.84 17.48 -8.21
N HIS A 188 -9.90 17.84 -7.34
CA HIS A 188 -10.03 19.03 -6.50
C HIS A 188 -8.68 19.64 -6.14
N LEU A 189 -8.67 20.95 -5.92
CA LEU A 189 -7.46 21.67 -5.53
C LEU A 189 -7.20 21.57 -4.02
N ILE A 190 -5.92 21.46 -3.69
CA ILE A 190 -5.39 21.56 -2.33
C ILE A 190 -4.59 22.87 -2.26
N GLY A 191 -4.92 23.69 -1.26
CA GLY A 191 -4.54 25.09 -1.21
C GLY A 191 -5.70 25.98 -1.63
N GLN A 192 -5.71 27.22 -1.12
CA GLN A 192 -6.82 28.14 -1.38
C GLN A 192 -6.38 29.22 -2.36
N SER A 193 -7.00 29.22 -3.53
CA SER A 193 -6.87 30.27 -4.54
C SER A 193 -8.15 30.33 -5.38
N GLU A 194 -8.90 31.42 -5.29
CA GLU A 194 -10.11 31.62 -6.09
C GLU A 194 -9.81 31.55 -7.59
N PHE A 195 -8.67 32.08 -8.01
CA PHE A 195 -8.23 32.03 -9.41
C PHE A 195 -8.13 30.60 -9.94
N TRP A 196 -7.43 29.73 -9.21
CA TRP A 196 -7.24 28.34 -9.63
C TRP A 196 -8.53 27.51 -9.50
N GLN A 197 -9.34 27.78 -8.47
CA GLN A 197 -10.64 27.14 -8.30
C GLN A 197 -11.59 27.45 -9.46
N ASN A 198 -11.66 28.72 -9.88
CA ASN A 198 -12.47 29.12 -11.03
C ASN A 198 -11.99 28.44 -12.32
N LYS A 199 -10.66 28.39 -12.56
CA LYS A 199 -10.09 27.66 -13.70
C LYS A 199 -10.48 26.18 -13.70
N LEU A 200 -10.34 25.50 -12.56
CA LEU A 200 -10.73 24.09 -12.45
C LEU A 200 -12.22 23.92 -12.75
N GLN A 201 -13.09 24.74 -12.14
CA GLN A 201 -14.54 24.65 -12.33
C GLN A 201 -14.96 24.86 -13.80
N ASP A 202 -14.42 25.88 -14.46
CA ASP A 202 -14.69 26.18 -15.87
C ASP A 202 -14.12 25.09 -16.80
N GLY A 203 -12.95 24.57 -16.44
CA GLY A 203 -12.25 23.52 -17.15
C GLY A 203 -12.99 22.18 -17.14
N LEU A 204 -13.52 21.77 -15.99
CA LEU A 204 -14.26 20.51 -15.82
C LEU A 204 -15.52 20.44 -16.70
N ILE A 205 -16.13 21.57 -17.05
CA ILE A 205 -17.29 21.62 -17.96
C ILE A 205 -16.91 21.19 -19.38
N ASN A 206 -15.65 21.43 -19.77
CA ASN A 206 -15.13 21.16 -21.12
C ASN A 206 -14.17 19.95 -21.14
N TRP A 207 -14.27 19.07 -20.14
CA TRP A 207 -13.44 17.88 -20.06
C TRP A 207 -13.66 16.95 -21.26
N ASP A 208 -12.58 16.61 -21.95
CA ASP A 208 -12.59 15.74 -23.13
C ASP A 208 -12.25 14.30 -22.71
N HIS A 209 -13.24 13.41 -22.71
CA HIS A 209 -13.07 12.01 -22.32
C HIS A 209 -12.26 11.17 -23.32
N ASP A 210 -12.02 11.69 -24.52
CA ASP A 210 -11.20 11.00 -25.53
C ASP A 210 -9.70 11.36 -25.41
N ARG A 211 -9.35 12.25 -24.48
CA ARG A 211 -7.98 12.68 -24.20
C ARG A 211 -7.44 12.11 -22.90
N ASP A 212 -6.13 12.06 -22.81
CA ASP A 212 -5.46 11.68 -21.57
C ASP A 212 -5.78 12.70 -20.46
N ILE A 213 -5.77 12.22 -19.21
CA ILE A 213 -6.07 13.03 -18.03
C ILE A 213 -5.11 14.22 -17.96
N ILE A 214 -3.84 13.97 -18.27
CA ILE A 214 -2.80 15.00 -18.23
C ILE A 214 -3.01 16.09 -19.28
N GLU A 215 -3.53 15.76 -20.46
CA GLU A 215 -3.79 16.73 -21.53
C GLU A 215 -4.94 17.66 -21.14
N ASN A 216 -6.00 17.10 -20.56
CA ASN A 216 -7.10 17.89 -20.00
C ASN A 216 -6.59 18.83 -18.90
N ILE A 217 -5.84 18.33 -17.92
CA ILE A 217 -5.27 19.15 -16.85
C ILE A 217 -4.39 20.27 -17.43
N SER A 218 -3.53 19.96 -18.39
CA SER A 218 -2.67 20.93 -19.06
C SER A 218 -3.48 22.06 -19.71
N GLN A 219 -4.57 21.70 -20.40
CA GLN A 219 -5.48 22.66 -21.03
C GLN A 219 -6.25 23.50 -20.01
N ILE A 220 -6.75 22.91 -18.93
CA ILE A 220 -7.50 23.62 -17.88
C ILE A 220 -6.64 24.69 -17.20
N PHE A 221 -5.39 24.35 -16.90
CA PHE A 221 -4.50 25.24 -16.15
C PHE A 221 -3.60 26.12 -17.04
N ASP A 222 -3.69 25.98 -18.36
CA ASP A 222 -2.80 26.62 -19.35
C ASP A 222 -1.31 26.31 -19.08
N ILE A 223 -1.00 25.03 -18.79
CA ILE A 223 0.35 24.57 -18.46
C ILE A 223 0.96 23.86 -19.67
N GLU A 224 2.02 24.44 -20.24
CA GLU A 224 2.81 23.76 -21.27
C GLU A 224 3.80 22.75 -20.67
N VAL A 225 4.40 23.10 -19.52
CA VAL A 225 5.34 22.26 -18.78
C VAL A 225 5.00 22.37 -17.30
N PHE A 226 4.68 21.23 -16.67
CA PHE A 226 4.38 21.21 -15.24
C PHE A 226 5.61 21.59 -14.41
N PRO A 227 5.41 22.29 -13.28
CA PRO A 227 6.49 22.58 -12.34
C PRO A 227 7.27 21.32 -11.98
N GLN A 228 8.60 21.37 -12.09
CA GLN A 228 9.50 20.30 -11.70
C GLN A 228 10.18 20.67 -10.37
N CYS A 229 10.16 19.77 -9.39
CA CYS A 229 11.06 19.92 -8.23
C CYS A 229 12.49 19.61 -8.65
N GLU A 230 13.43 20.54 -8.44
CA GLU A 230 14.86 20.29 -8.63
C GLU A 230 15.33 19.22 -7.62
N ARG A 231 15.26 17.94 -7.98
CA ARG A 231 15.99 16.91 -7.25
C ARG A 231 17.48 17.12 -7.54
N SER A 232 18.16 17.92 -6.72
CA SER A 232 19.61 18.03 -6.77
C SER A 232 20.22 16.64 -6.58
N GLN A 233 20.71 16.03 -7.65
CA GLN A 233 21.37 14.72 -7.65
C GLN A 233 22.78 14.75 -7.03
N ASN A 234 23.06 15.71 -6.15
CA ASN A 234 24.33 15.77 -5.44
C ASN A 234 24.15 15.17 -4.06
N THR A 235 24.65 13.96 -3.93
CA THR A 235 25.05 13.34 -2.68
C THR A 235 25.95 14.28 -1.90
N ASP A 236 25.42 14.96 -0.89
CA ASP A 236 26.19 15.43 0.24
C ASP A 236 25.35 15.30 1.51
N ILE A 237 25.91 14.55 2.45
CA ILE A 237 25.37 14.29 3.78
C ILE A 237 25.16 15.64 4.48
N GLY A 238 23.89 16.02 4.73
CA GLY A 238 23.56 16.98 5.78
C GLY A 238 22.55 18.09 5.47
N ASN A 239 22.16 18.34 4.22
CA ASN A 239 21.22 19.43 3.90
C ASN A 239 20.08 18.95 2.98
N GLU A 240 19.14 18.20 3.52
CA GLU A 240 17.83 17.96 2.90
C GLU A 240 16.94 19.21 3.07
N THR A 241 17.19 20.27 2.30
CA THR A 241 16.49 21.57 2.46
C THR A 241 15.36 21.80 1.45
N ASP A 242 14.60 20.78 1.08
CA ASP A 242 13.36 20.97 0.27
C ASP A 242 12.15 20.13 0.74
N SER A 243 12.28 19.45 1.88
CA SER A 243 11.15 18.71 2.45
C SER A 243 10.28 19.66 3.28
N GLN A 244 9.07 19.95 2.78
CA GLN A 244 8.08 20.74 3.51
C GLN A 244 7.70 20.01 4.81
N VAL A 245 8.05 20.59 5.96
CA VAL A 245 7.77 20.02 7.29
C VAL A 245 6.43 20.52 7.84
N CYS A 246 5.74 19.66 8.59
CA CYS A 246 4.52 20.05 9.28
C CYS A 246 4.83 21.05 10.39
N SER A 247 4.14 22.18 10.42
CA SER A 247 4.35 23.24 11.42
C SER A 247 3.81 22.91 12.82
N ILE A 248 3.24 21.72 13.02
CA ILE A 248 2.73 21.24 14.32
C ILE A 248 3.63 20.14 14.88
N CYS A 249 3.80 19.03 14.15
CA CYS A 249 4.60 17.89 14.63
C CYS A 249 6.08 17.98 14.23
N LEU A 250 6.44 18.93 13.36
CA LEU A 250 7.80 19.11 12.82
C LEU A 250 8.34 17.91 12.03
N CYS A 251 7.48 16.98 11.64
CA CYS A 251 7.82 15.83 10.81
C CYS A 251 7.44 16.08 9.34
N VAL A 252 8.15 15.40 8.44
CA VAL A 252 7.77 15.30 7.02
C VAL A 252 6.74 14.19 6.82
N GLU A 253 6.91 13.04 7.47
CA GLU A 253 6.00 11.90 7.38
C GLU A 253 5.66 11.38 8.77
N LEU A 254 4.47 10.78 8.90
CA LEU A 254 4.02 10.11 10.11
C LEU A 254 4.08 8.59 9.90
N PRO A 255 4.54 7.79 10.88
CA PRO A 255 4.69 6.34 10.72
C PRO A 255 3.38 5.61 10.39
N ASP A 256 2.29 6.05 11.02
CA ASP A 256 0.99 5.34 11.00
C ASP A 256 -0.08 6.04 10.15
N VAL A 257 0.25 7.20 9.57
CA VAL A 257 -0.68 8.01 8.79
C VAL A 257 -0.01 8.37 7.47
N GLN A 258 -0.58 7.88 6.37
CA GLN A 258 -0.17 8.31 5.05
C GLN A 258 -0.54 9.78 4.83
N GLY A 259 0.41 10.54 4.29
CA GLY A 259 0.20 11.92 3.89
C GLY A 259 1.37 12.83 4.20
N VAL A 260 1.63 13.78 3.32
CA VAL A 260 2.67 14.81 3.51
C VAL A 260 2.05 16.10 4.05
N PRO A 261 2.86 17.05 4.57
CA PRO A 261 2.35 18.35 4.99
C PRO A 261 1.84 19.12 3.78
N GLN A 262 0.62 19.65 3.86
CA GLN A 262 -0.07 20.33 2.78
C GLN A 262 -0.24 21.84 3.07
N PRO A 263 -0.33 22.70 2.02
CA PRO A 263 -0.53 24.14 2.17
C PRO A 263 -2.00 24.49 2.47
N LEU A 264 -2.51 24.09 3.63
CA LEU A 264 -3.94 24.19 3.98
C LEU A 264 -4.40 25.60 4.38
N CYS A 265 -3.48 26.49 4.74
CA CYS A 265 -3.81 27.85 5.17
C CYS A 265 -4.07 28.78 3.97
N SER A 266 -5.17 29.52 4.03
CA SER A 266 -5.60 30.48 2.99
C SER A 266 -4.73 31.73 2.91
N ASN A 267 -4.07 32.08 4.00
CA ASN A 267 -3.18 33.22 4.04
C ASN A 267 -1.88 32.89 3.29
N ILE A 268 -1.72 33.47 2.10
CA ILE A 268 -0.57 33.27 1.22
C ILE A 268 0.74 33.59 1.97
N SER A 269 0.75 34.66 2.77
CA SER A 269 1.92 35.07 3.58
C SER A 269 2.24 34.16 4.77
N CYS A 270 1.38 33.18 5.08
CA CYS A 270 1.60 32.26 6.20
C CYS A 270 2.77 31.30 5.95
N GLY A 271 2.93 30.81 4.71
CA GLY A 271 3.98 29.84 4.35
C GLY A 271 3.87 28.45 4.99
N ALA A 272 3.02 28.26 6.00
CA ALA A 272 2.98 27.04 6.80
C ALA A 272 2.33 25.85 6.06
N TYR A 273 2.94 24.67 6.23
CA TYR A 273 2.42 23.38 5.81
C TYR A 273 1.99 22.56 7.03
N PHE A 274 0.95 21.76 6.88
CA PHE A 274 0.43 20.92 7.96
C PHE A 274 0.05 19.55 7.43
N HIS A 275 0.38 18.48 8.17
CA HIS A 275 -0.36 17.23 7.99
C HIS A 275 -1.83 17.49 8.29
N ARG A 276 -2.72 16.96 7.45
CA ARG A 276 -4.17 17.16 7.60
C ARG A 276 -4.67 16.69 8.97
N THR A 277 -4.20 15.53 9.42
CA THR A 277 -4.51 14.98 10.75
C THR A 277 -4.00 15.85 11.89
N CYS A 278 -2.78 16.37 11.82
CA CYS A 278 -2.23 17.28 12.82
C CYS A 278 -3.06 18.57 12.93
N LEU A 279 -3.41 19.19 11.80
CA LEU A 279 -4.21 20.40 11.79
C LEU A 279 -5.63 20.14 12.30
N HIS A 280 -6.28 19.07 11.84
CA HIS A 280 -7.60 18.68 12.31
C HIS A 280 -7.63 18.49 13.83
N MET A 281 -6.71 17.69 14.38
CA MET A 281 -6.62 17.45 15.83
C MET A 281 -6.37 18.73 16.63
N TRP A 282 -5.52 19.62 16.11
CA TRP A 282 -5.26 20.92 16.71
C TRP A 282 -6.53 21.77 16.79
N LEU A 283 -7.28 21.89 15.69
CA LEU A 283 -8.49 22.70 15.64
C LEU A 283 -9.57 22.14 16.55
N VAL A 284 -9.76 20.82 16.59
CA VAL A 284 -10.72 20.15 17.48
C VAL A 284 -10.39 20.41 18.94
N THR A 285 -9.12 20.26 19.33
CA THR A 285 -8.66 20.47 20.71
C THR A 285 -8.79 21.95 21.12
N SER A 286 -8.47 22.86 20.19
CA SER A 286 -8.56 24.31 20.41
C SER A 286 -10.01 24.81 20.51
N ALA A 287 -10.96 24.11 19.90
CA ALA A 287 -12.36 24.52 19.81
C ALA A 287 -13.17 24.35 21.12
N ARG A 288 -12.58 23.85 22.22
CA ARG A 288 -13.19 23.72 23.55
C ARG A 288 -14.65 23.19 23.51
N ASN A 289 -14.88 22.05 22.85
CA ASN A 289 -16.19 21.39 22.69
C ASN A 289 -17.21 22.09 21.77
N ARG A 290 -16.81 23.00 20.88
CA ARG A 290 -17.71 23.41 19.78
C ARG A 290 -17.96 22.21 18.84
N PRO A 291 -19.22 21.93 18.49
CA PRO A 291 -19.53 20.83 17.59
C PRO A 291 -18.92 21.08 16.21
N GLN A 292 -18.34 20.02 15.64
CA GLN A 292 -17.91 20.04 14.24
C GLN A 292 -19.16 20.02 13.34
N THR A 293 -19.15 20.81 12.28
CA THR A 293 -20.17 20.75 11.23
C THR A 293 -19.68 19.84 10.12
N PHE A 294 -20.37 18.73 9.88
CA PHE A 294 -20.07 17.77 8.80
C PHE A 294 -18.61 17.25 8.79
N GLY A 295 -18.01 17.05 9.97
CA GLY A 295 -16.62 16.59 10.09
C GLY A 295 -15.55 17.65 9.79
N VAL A 296 -15.95 18.91 9.59
CA VAL A 296 -15.03 20.03 9.38
C VAL A 296 -14.77 20.74 10.71
N ALA A 297 -13.51 20.72 11.16
CA ALA A 297 -13.04 21.51 12.29
C ALA A 297 -12.63 22.91 11.81
N SER A 298 -13.03 23.95 12.55
CA SER A 298 -12.71 25.35 12.22
C SER A 298 -12.14 26.09 13.42
N GLY A 299 -11.23 27.02 13.16
CA GLY A 299 -10.55 27.79 14.21
C GLY A 299 -9.52 28.75 13.64
N SER A 300 -8.42 28.93 14.36
CA SER A 300 -7.30 29.79 13.97
C SER A 300 -6.09 28.96 13.58
N CYS A 301 -5.42 29.38 12.50
CA CYS A 301 -4.17 28.79 12.03
C CYS A 301 -3.11 28.84 13.16
N PRO A 302 -2.43 27.72 13.48
CA PRO A 302 -1.39 27.71 14.51
C PRO A 302 -0.25 28.69 14.25
N SER A 303 0.03 28.97 12.96
CA SER A 303 1.19 29.78 12.55
C SER A 303 0.87 31.27 12.40
N CYS A 304 -0.27 31.64 11.80
CA CYS A 304 -0.60 33.05 11.52
C CYS A 304 -1.89 33.54 12.19
N LEU A 305 -2.58 32.70 12.96
CA LEU A 305 -3.82 33.01 13.69
C LEU A 305 -5.06 33.37 12.84
N GLN A 306 -4.91 33.44 11.51
CA GLN A 306 -6.03 33.65 10.58
C GLN A 306 -7.01 32.48 10.62
N ALA A 307 -8.26 32.76 10.24
CA ALA A 307 -9.31 31.73 10.18
C ALA A 307 -8.90 30.59 9.24
N ILE A 308 -9.06 29.36 9.70
CA ILE A 308 -8.75 28.15 8.94
C ILE A 308 -9.77 27.05 9.27
N SER A 309 -10.05 26.20 8.30
CA SER A 309 -10.86 25.00 8.46
C SER A 309 -10.13 23.79 7.89
N CYS A 310 -10.41 22.61 8.45
CA CYS A 310 -9.82 21.35 8.02
C CYS A 310 -10.84 20.23 8.25
N ASN A 311 -11.02 19.37 7.26
CA ASN A 311 -11.70 18.09 7.42
C ASN A 311 -10.66 17.02 7.82
N GLU A 312 -11.07 16.04 8.62
CA GLU A 312 -10.26 14.87 8.97
C GLU A 312 -9.87 14.03 7.75
N LYS A 313 -10.78 13.92 6.76
CA LYS A 313 -10.58 13.20 5.50
C LYS A 313 -10.65 14.16 4.31
N GLU A 314 -10.00 13.78 3.22
CA GLU A 314 -10.23 14.43 1.92
C GLU A 314 -11.61 14.02 1.39
N ILE A 315 -12.32 14.99 0.83
CA ILE A 315 -13.62 14.81 0.17
C ILE A 315 -13.32 14.62 -1.30
#